data_AF-A0A9W4XTQ0-F1
#
_entry.id   AF-A0A9W4XTQ0-F1
#
_cell.length_a   1.000
_cell.length_b   1.000
_cell.length_c   1.000
_cell.angle_alpha   90.00
_cell.angle_beta   90.00
_cell.angle_gamma   90.00
#
_symmetry.space_group_name_H-M   'P 1'
#
loop_
_entity.id
_entity.type
_entity.pdbx_description
1 polymer ?
#
loop_
_entity_poly.entity_id
_entity_poly.type
_entity_poly.pdbx_seq_one_letter_code
_entity_poly.pdbx_strand_id
1 'polypeptide(L)' 'MPKYYKVDGSSVSKTRKPCSRCGRGVFMSEHKDRRACGKCGLTEFKGQ' A
#
# COMPACT_ATOMS: atom_id res chain seq x y z
N MET A 1 18.44 1.01 2.07
CA MET A 1 17.55 0.98 3.26
C MET A 1 16.09 0.98 2.80
N PRO A 2 15.28 -0.04 3.12
CA PRO A 2 13.97 -0.21 2.51
C PRO A 2 12.97 0.77 3.15
N LYS A 3 12.62 1.84 2.41
CA LYS A 3 11.69 2.94 2.79
C LYS A 3 10.24 2.50 3.10
N TYR A 4 9.95 1.21 3.25
CA TYR A 4 8.59 0.66 3.25
C TYR A 4 8.25 -0.26 4.43
N TYR A 5 9.19 -0.42 5.36
CA TYR A 5 8.98 -1.19 6.59
C TYR A 5 9.43 -0.32 7.77
N LYS A 6 8.49 0.09 8.61
CA LYS A 6 8.81 0.60 9.95
C LYS A 6 8.87 -0.61 10.87
N VAL A 7 10.03 -0.79 11.49
CA VAL A 7 10.27 -1.84 12.47
C VAL A 7 10.38 -1.16 13.83
N ASP A 8 9.30 -1.19 14.59
CA ASP A 8 9.26 -0.70 15.96
C ASP A 8 9.37 -1.92 16.88
N GLY A 9 10.61 -2.29 17.20
CA GLY A 9 11.00 -3.30 18.20
C GLY A 9 10.45 -4.72 17.97
N SER A 10 9.15 -4.91 18.15
CA SER A 10 8.40 -6.17 18.05
C SER A 10 7.31 -6.15 16.97
N SER A 11 7.01 -5.01 16.35
CA SER A 11 5.95 -4.86 15.36
C SER A 11 6.48 -4.38 14.01
N VAL A 12 6.22 -5.15 12.97
CA VAL A 12 6.50 -4.79 11.58
C VAL A 12 5.22 -4.19 11.00
N SER A 13 5.13 -2.86 10.99
CA SER A 13 4.00 -2.17 10.36
C SER A 13 4.28 -1.99 8.86
N LYS A 14 3.44 -2.62 8.03
CA LYS A 14 3.48 -2.45 6.57
C LYS A 14 3.02 -1.03 6.27
N THR A 15 3.89 -0.20 5.71
CA THR A 15 3.61 1.23 5.49
C THR A 15 2.54 1.46 4.42
N ARG A 16 2.26 0.49 3.54
CA ARG A 16 1.30 0.62 2.43
C ARG A 16 0.30 -0.52 2.42
N LYS A 17 -0.94 -0.24 2.02
CA LYS A 17 -1.98 -1.26 1.83
C LYS A 17 -1.61 -2.22 0.68
N PRO A 18 -1.81 -3.54 0.86
CA PRO A 18 -1.77 -4.48 -0.25
C PRO A 18 -3.04 -4.35 -1.12
N CYS A 19 -2.91 -4.59 -2.42
CA CYS A 19 -4.04 -4.61 -3.34
C CYS A 19 -4.88 -5.87 -3.14
N SER A 20 -6.18 -5.71 -2.92
CA SER A 20 -7.15 -6.81 -2.74
C SER A 20 -7.24 -7.73 -3.97
N ARG A 21 -7.12 -7.18 -5.19
CA ARG A 21 -7.19 -7.96 -6.44
C ARG A 21 -5.88 -8.67 -6.81
N CYS A 22 -4.73 -8.05 -6.52
CA CYS A 22 -3.43 -8.59 -6.92
C CYS A 22 -2.79 -9.51 -5.88
N GLY A 23 -3.30 -9.49 -4.64
CA GLY A 23 -2.81 -10.35 -3.57
C GLY A 23 -1.52 -9.85 -2.89
N ARG A 24 -0.94 -10.74 -2.07
CA ARG A 24 0.21 -10.43 -1.21
C ARG A 24 1.46 -10.19 -2.08
N GLY A 25 2.10 -9.04 -1.87
CA GLY A 25 3.31 -8.63 -2.62
C GLY A 25 3.09 -7.44 -3.56
N VAL A 26 1.83 -7.08 -3.85
CA VAL A 26 1.51 -5.87 -4.63
C VAL A 26 0.97 -4.80 -3.70
N PHE A 27 1.82 -3.80 -3.42
CA PHE A 27 1.43 -2.64 -2.63
C PHE A 27 0.78 -1.59 -3.52
N MET A 28 -0.28 -0.97 -3.02
CA MET A 28 -0.88 0.18 -3.69
C MET A 28 -0.07 1.43 -3.40
N SER A 29 0.12 2.26 -4.42
CA SER A 29 0.69 3.60 -4.29
C SER A 29 -0.30 4.49 -3.57
N GLU A 30 0.12 5.07 -2.47
CA GLU A 30 -0.73 5.91 -1.64
C GLU A 30 -0.50 7.38 -2.00
N HIS A 31 -1.48 7.99 -2.65
CA HIS A 31 -1.56 9.41 -2.92
C HIS A 31 -2.53 10.07 -1.93
N LYS A 32 -2.59 11.40 -1.95
CA LYS A 32 -3.38 12.20 -1.01
C LYS A 32 -4.88 11.99 -1.22
N ASP A 33 -5.29 11.87 -2.47
CA ASP A 33 -6.66 11.74 -2.98
C ASP A 33 -7.05 10.30 -3.34
N ARG A 34 -6.06 9.42 -3.60
CA ARG A 34 -6.30 8.07 -4.10
C ARG A 34 -5.23 7.06 -3.74
N ARG A 35 -5.57 5.79 -3.82
CA ARG A 35 -4.64 4.66 -3.83
C ARG A 35 -4.70 4.01 -5.19
N ALA A 36 -3.58 3.91 -5.88
CA ALA A 36 -3.51 3.32 -7.21
C ALA A 36 -2.67 2.04 -7.21
N CYS A 37 -3.20 0.98 -7.80
CA CYS A 37 -2.47 -0.27 -8.04
C CYS A 37 -1.88 -0.25 -9.45
N GLY A 38 -0.56 -0.20 -9.56
CA GLY A 38 0.12 -0.22 -10.86
C GLY A 38 0.03 -1.55 -11.62
N LYS A 39 -0.34 -2.66 -10.95
CA LYS A 39 -0.40 -3.99 -11.58
C LYS A 39 -1.76 -4.31 -12.21
N CYS A 40 -2.87 -3.88 -11.59
CA CYS A 40 -4.22 -4.16 -12.09
C CYS A 40 -5.03 -2.91 -12.47
N GLY A 41 -4.45 -1.71 -12.33
CA GLY A 41 -5.15 -0.45 -12.61
C GLY A 41 -6.19 -0.05 -11.58
N LEU A 42 -6.36 -0.81 -10.48
CA LEU A 42 -7.32 -0.48 -9.42
C LEU A 42 -6.97 0.86 -8.78
N THR A 43 -7.88 1.82 -8.87
CA THR A 43 -7.75 3.12 -8.23
C THR A 43 -8.86 3.29 -7.21
N GLU A 44 -8.50 3.30 -5.92
CA GLU A 44 -9.40 3.58 -4.80
C GLU A 44 -9.24 5.04 -4.40
N PHE A 45 -10.23 5.88 -4.67
CA PHE A 45 -10.21 7.26 -4.19
C PHE A 45 -10.51 7.27 -2.69
N LYS A 46 -9.69 7.96 -1.90
CA LYS A 46 -9.88 8.14 -0.45
C LYS A 46 -10.90 9.26 -0.18
N GLY A 47 -11.98 9.29 -0.96
CA GLY A 47 -13.02 10.29 -0.83
C GLY A 47 -14.09 9.83 0.16
N GLN A 48 -13.81 10.02 1.46
CA GLN A 48 -14.81 10.37 2.47
C GLN A 48 -14.12 11.04 3.66
#